data_AF-A0A259LVC3-F1
#
_entry.id   AF-A0A259LVC3-F1
#
_cell.length_a   1.000
_cell.length_b   1.000
_cell.length_c   1.000
_cell.angle_alpha   90.00
_cell.angle_beta   90.00
_cell.angle_gamma   90.00
#
_symmetry.space_group_name_H-M   'P 1'
#
loop_
_entity.id
_entity.type
_entity.pdbx_description
1 polymer ?
#
loop_
_entity_poly.entity_id
_entity_poly.type
_entity_poly.pdbx_seq_one_letter_code
_entity_poly.pdbx_strand_id
1 'polypeptide(L)'
;FYIPAPEHLAAQSVVNNQGRGAALEGAEAARVLEILKTDANRAYDHYEQMISQEGQAGLARELARMNLPANIYTQWYWKVDLHNLLHFLRLRADAHAQYEIRVYADAICKVVADWVPFAYKAFEDYRMGGATMSATALDCVRRMLKGEAVTQETSGMSKGEWREFMDTLG
;
A
#
# COMPACT_ATOMS: atom_id res chain seq x y z
N PHE A 1 -12.68 14.17 -3.68
CA PHE A 1 -12.46 12.71 -3.75
C PHE A 1 -11.06 12.45 -4.26
N TYR A 2 -10.42 11.37 -3.81
CA TYR A 2 -9.17 10.90 -4.38
C TYR A 2 -9.46 10.25 -5.75
N ILE A 3 -8.78 10.76 -6.78
CA ILE A 3 -8.76 10.18 -8.12
C ILE A 3 -7.29 9.86 -8.40
N PRO A 4 -6.93 8.59 -8.73
CA PRO A 4 -5.55 8.22 -8.97
C PRO A 4 -5.02 8.96 -10.20
N ALA A 5 -3.72 9.29 -10.17
CA ALA A 5 -3.02 9.71 -11.37
C ALA A 5 -2.97 8.56 -12.39
N PRO A 6 -2.90 8.85 -13.71
CA PRO A 6 -2.91 7.81 -14.75
C PRO A 6 -1.89 6.70 -14.54
N GLU A 7 -0.69 7.03 -14.08
CA GLU A 7 0.41 6.10 -13.79
C GLU A 7 0.11 5.13 -12.64
N HIS A 8 -0.88 5.42 -11.81
CA HIS A 8 -1.32 4.58 -10.69
C HIS A 8 -2.59 3.80 -11.00
N LEU A 9 -3.21 4.07 -12.15
CA LEU A 9 -4.35 3.32 -12.64
C LEU A 9 -3.85 2.06 -13.34
N ALA A 10 -3.87 0.94 -12.64
CA ALA A 10 -3.28 -0.31 -13.13
C ALA A 10 -4.26 -1.47 -13.12
N ALA A 11 -4.01 -2.43 -14.00
CA ALA A 11 -4.69 -3.72 -14.01
C ALA A 11 -4.41 -4.51 -12.73
N GLN A 12 -5.21 -5.53 -12.47
CA GLN A 12 -4.95 -6.48 -11.39
C GLN A 12 -3.72 -7.33 -11.73
N SER A 13 -2.79 -7.52 -10.79
CA SER A 13 -1.65 -8.42 -11.01
C SER A 13 -2.10 -9.88 -11.08
N VAL A 14 -1.53 -10.63 -12.04
CA VAL A 14 -1.78 -12.07 -12.23
C VAL A 14 -0.95 -12.96 -11.31
N VAL A 15 0.13 -12.42 -10.73
CA VAL A 15 1.03 -13.14 -9.81
C VAL A 15 0.66 -12.83 -8.36
N ASN A 16 0.28 -11.58 -8.08
CA ASN A 16 -0.12 -11.13 -6.76
C ASN A 16 -1.56 -10.62 -6.80
N ASN A 17 -2.50 -11.43 -6.30
CA ASN A 17 -3.92 -11.07 -6.24
C ASN A 17 -4.24 -9.84 -5.38
N GLN A 18 -3.28 -9.33 -4.59
CA GLN A 18 -3.40 -8.11 -3.80
C GLN A 18 -2.63 -6.92 -4.42
N GLY A 19 -1.91 -7.14 -5.53
CA GLY A 19 -1.03 -6.17 -6.16
C GLY A 19 -1.56 -5.59 -7.47
N ARG A 20 -0.92 -4.51 -7.93
CA ARG A 20 -1.17 -3.88 -9.23
C ARG A 20 -0.25 -4.48 -10.30
N GLY A 21 -0.80 -4.63 -11.51
CA GLY A 21 -0.09 -5.02 -12.73
C GLY A 21 0.32 -3.82 -13.57
N ALA A 22 0.25 -3.94 -14.89
CA ALA A 22 0.57 -2.84 -15.80
C ALA A 22 -0.43 -1.69 -15.70
N ALA A 23 0.04 -0.46 -15.92
CA ALA A 23 -0.82 0.72 -16.02
C ALA A 23 -1.81 0.54 -17.19
N LEU A 24 -3.04 1.03 -17.01
CA LEU A 24 -3.99 1.16 -18.11
C LEU A 24 -3.53 2.32 -19.00
N GLU A 25 -3.75 2.19 -20.30
CA GLU A 25 -3.28 3.17 -21.28
C GLU A 25 -4.40 3.68 -22.19
N GLY A 26 -4.15 4.82 -22.82
CA GLY A 26 -4.99 5.38 -23.89
C GLY A 26 -6.47 5.55 -23.52
N ALA A 27 -7.35 5.11 -24.41
CA ALA A 27 -8.79 5.29 -24.29
C ALA A 27 -9.39 4.55 -23.09
N GLU A 28 -8.81 3.41 -22.68
CA GLU A 28 -9.29 2.65 -21.53
C GLU A 28 -9.04 3.42 -20.22
N ALA A 29 -7.82 3.92 -20.03
CA ALA A 29 -7.47 4.72 -18.86
C ALA A 29 -8.35 5.98 -18.77
N ALA A 30 -8.53 6.70 -19.88
CA ALA A 30 -9.38 7.88 -19.94
C ALA A 30 -10.84 7.55 -19.56
N ARG A 31 -11.39 6.46 -20.08
CA ARG A 31 -12.75 6.01 -19.77
C ARG A 31 -12.91 5.67 -18.29
N VAL A 32 -11.95 4.95 -17.70
CA VAL A 32 -12.01 4.56 -16.28
C VAL A 32 -11.89 5.78 -15.37
N LEU A 33 -10.98 6.72 -15.67
CA LEU A 33 -10.88 7.98 -14.92
C LEU A 33 -12.18 8.78 -14.97
N GLU A 34 -12.83 8.83 -16.13
CA GLU A 34 -14.09 9.52 -16.29
C GLU A 34 -15.23 8.88 -15.48
N ILE A 35 -15.28 7.54 -15.44
CA ILE A 35 -16.23 6.81 -14.57
C ILE A 35 -16.00 7.19 -13.11
N LEU A 36 -14.76 7.12 -12.61
CA LEU A 36 -14.46 7.44 -11.21
C LEU A 36 -14.86 8.88 -10.84
N LYS A 37 -14.63 9.84 -11.74
CA LYS A 37 -15.01 11.25 -11.54
C LYS A 37 -16.53 11.44 -11.57
N THR A 38 -17.18 10.90 -12.61
CA THR A 38 -18.63 11.01 -12.78
C THR A 38 -19.38 10.37 -11.61
N ASP A 39 -18.94 9.20 -11.15
CA ASP A 39 -19.56 8.50 -10.04
C ASP A 39 -19.41 9.25 -8.72
N ALA A 40 -18.22 9.81 -8.46
CA ALA A 40 -17.96 10.61 -7.28
C ALA A 40 -18.82 11.89 -7.26
N ASN A 41 -18.91 12.60 -8.38
CA ASN A 41 -19.73 13.81 -8.50
C ASN A 41 -21.22 13.48 -8.32
N ARG A 42 -21.72 12.46 -9.02
CA ARG A 42 -23.11 12.02 -8.90
C ARG A 42 -23.47 11.60 -7.48
N ALA A 43 -22.59 10.86 -6.81
CA ALA A 43 -22.80 10.47 -5.41
C ALA A 43 -22.87 11.69 -4.48
N TYR A 44 -22.07 12.72 -4.75
CA TYR A 44 -22.09 13.98 -4.02
C TYR A 44 -23.35 14.81 -4.30
N ASP A 45 -23.77 14.94 -5.56
CA ASP A 45 -25.01 15.64 -5.93
C ASP A 45 -26.22 15.00 -5.23
N HIS A 46 -26.29 13.66 -5.21
CA HIS A 46 -27.34 12.94 -4.48
C HIS A 46 -27.24 13.17 -2.96
N TYR A 47 -26.02 13.22 -2.40
CA TYR A 47 -25.83 13.53 -0.99
C TYR A 47 -26.38 14.92 -0.65
N GLU A 48 -26.06 15.94 -1.45
CA GLU A 48 -26.56 17.31 -1.26
C GLU A 48 -28.08 17.40 -1.41
N GLN A 49 -28.65 16.73 -2.42
CA GLN A 49 -30.10 16.65 -2.60
C GLN A 49 -30.79 15.99 -1.41
N MET A 50 -30.24 14.90 -0.88
CA MET A 50 -30.83 14.18 0.25
C MET A 50 -30.83 15.02 1.54
N ILE A 51 -29.78 15.80 1.81
CA ILE A 51 -29.71 16.63 3.02
C ILE A 51 -30.45 17.97 2.89
N SER A 52 -30.81 18.37 1.67
CA SER A 52 -31.52 19.62 1.42
C SER A 52 -32.87 19.64 2.14
N GLN A 53 -33.22 20.81 2.68
CA GLN A 53 -34.52 21.07 3.31
C GLN A 53 -35.44 21.90 2.39
N GLU A 54 -35.00 22.19 1.17
CA GLU A 54 -35.78 22.92 0.19
C GLU A 54 -36.85 22.00 -0.41
N GLY A 55 -38.11 22.19 -0.01
CA GLY A 55 -39.24 21.42 -0.51
C GLY A 55 -39.34 19.98 0.00
N GLN A 56 -38.55 19.60 1.02
CA GLN A 56 -38.52 18.26 1.61
C GLN A 56 -37.99 18.30 3.05
N ALA A 57 -38.06 17.18 3.79
CA ALA A 57 -37.67 17.15 5.20
C ALA A 57 -36.15 17.25 5.46
N GLY A 58 -35.32 16.82 4.50
CA GLY A 58 -33.88 16.66 4.66
C GLY A 58 -33.52 15.40 5.46
N LEU A 59 -32.80 14.48 4.82
CA LEU A 59 -32.32 13.24 5.44
C LEU A 59 -31.19 13.53 6.45
N ALA A 60 -31.14 12.76 7.54
CA ALA A 60 -30.05 12.83 8.51
C ALA A 60 -28.69 12.57 7.83
N ARG A 61 -27.68 13.41 8.13
CA ARG A 61 -26.36 13.35 7.48
C ARG A 61 -25.67 11.99 7.60
N GLU A 62 -25.90 11.27 8.70
CA GLU A 62 -25.34 9.94 8.92
C GLU A 62 -25.93 8.84 8.02
N LEU A 63 -27.17 9.03 7.56
CA LEU A 63 -27.84 8.18 6.59
C LEU A 63 -27.47 8.62 5.16
N ALA A 64 -27.49 9.93 4.90
CA ALA A 64 -27.14 10.47 3.58
C ALA A 64 -25.72 10.10 3.12
N ARG A 65 -24.75 10.08 4.06
CA ARG A 65 -23.35 9.74 3.74
C ARG A 65 -23.15 8.29 3.28
N MET A 66 -24.12 7.39 3.48
CA MET A 66 -24.00 5.99 3.05
C MET A 66 -23.83 5.85 1.52
N ASN A 67 -24.23 6.86 0.75
CA ASN A 67 -24.08 6.89 -0.70
C ASN A 67 -22.68 7.38 -1.15
N LEU A 68 -21.84 7.91 -0.25
CA LEU A 68 -20.54 8.47 -0.62
C LEU A 68 -19.52 7.33 -0.83
N PRO A 69 -18.76 7.32 -1.95
CA PRO A 69 -17.78 6.29 -2.21
C PRO A 69 -16.57 6.38 -1.27
N ALA A 70 -15.86 5.25 -1.11
CA ALA A 70 -14.73 5.12 -0.19
C ALA A 70 -13.51 6.01 -0.56
N ASN A 71 -13.46 6.56 -1.77
CA ASN A 71 -12.42 7.51 -2.18
C ASN A 71 -12.72 8.95 -1.72
N ILE A 72 -13.72 9.18 -0.86
CA ILE A 72 -13.91 10.48 -0.22
C ILE A 72 -12.76 10.79 0.72
N TYR A 73 -12.30 12.04 0.73
CA TYR A 73 -11.28 12.47 1.69
C TYR A 73 -11.90 12.56 3.09
N THR A 74 -11.12 12.12 4.07
CA THR A 74 -11.44 12.28 5.48
C THR A 74 -10.21 12.78 6.21
N GLN A 75 -10.41 13.38 7.38
CA GLN A 75 -9.36 13.90 8.24
C GLN A 75 -9.52 13.29 9.62
N TRP A 76 -8.40 12.90 10.23
CA TRP A 76 -8.39 12.39 11.59
C TRP A 76 -7.09 12.79 12.29
N TYR A 77 -7.16 12.90 13.61
CA TYR A 77 -5.96 12.98 14.43
C TYR A 77 -5.42 11.58 14.71
N TRP A 78 -4.12 11.39 14.53
CA TRP A 78 -3.46 10.14 14.81
C TRP A 78 -2.33 10.35 15.82
N LYS A 79 -2.33 9.54 16.88
CA LYS A 79 -1.31 9.54 17.93
C LYS A 79 -0.81 8.12 18.14
N VAL A 80 0.50 7.94 18.12
CA VAL A 80 1.17 6.66 18.31
C VAL A 80 2.56 6.92 18.92
N ASP A 81 3.10 5.98 19.68
CA ASP A 81 4.50 6.05 20.14
C ASP A 81 5.49 5.72 19.00
N LEU A 82 6.76 6.07 19.19
CA LEU A 82 7.77 5.89 18.16
C LEU A 82 7.99 4.42 17.77
N HIS A 83 7.93 3.48 18.73
CA HIS A 83 8.16 2.07 18.44
C HIS A 83 7.09 1.52 17.48
N ASN A 84 5.83 1.76 17.80
CA ASN A 84 4.70 1.34 16.96
C ASN A 84 4.64 2.13 15.65
N LEU A 85 5.08 3.39 15.62
CA LEU A 85 5.19 4.17 14.40
C LEU A 85 6.21 3.55 13.43
N LEU A 86 7.41 3.20 13.92
CA LEU A 86 8.44 2.55 13.09
C LEU A 86 7.95 1.18 12.58
N HIS A 87 7.20 0.44 13.40
CA HIS A 87 6.57 -0.80 12.94
C HIS A 87 5.54 -0.55 11.82
N PHE A 88 4.69 0.46 11.96
CA PHE A 88 3.74 0.87 10.92
C PHE A 88 4.47 1.26 9.63
N LEU A 89 5.51 2.09 9.71
CA LEU A 89 6.27 2.55 8.56
C LEU A 89 6.92 1.38 7.83
N ARG A 90 7.46 0.40 8.55
CA ARG A 90 8.00 -0.84 7.94
C ARG A 90 6.98 -1.55 7.07
N LEU A 91 5.73 -1.64 7.52
CA LEU A 91 4.67 -2.35 6.78
C LEU A 91 4.07 -1.51 5.65
N ARG A 92 4.10 -0.18 5.76
CA ARG A 92 3.37 0.71 4.85
C ARG A 92 4.25 1.44 3.84
N ALA A 93 5.55 1.57 4.10
CA ALA A 93 6.53 2.03 3.12
C ALA A 93 7.00 0.91 2.18
N ASP A 94 6.60 -0.35 2.46
CA ASP A 94 6.92 -1.51 1.62
C ASP A 94 6.36 -1.38 0.19
N ALA A 95 7.11 -1.90 -0.80
CA ALA A 95 6.70 -1.87 -2.21
C ALA A 95 5.41 -2.65 -2.48
N HIS A 96 5.12 -3.68 -1.69
CA HIS A 96 3.89 -4.48 -1.78
C HIS A 96 2.69 -3.81 -1.12
N ALA A 97 2.89 -2.79 -0.29
CA ALA A 97 1.79 -2.01 0.24
C ALA A 97 1.08 -1.27 -0.89
N GLN A 98 -0.22 -1.00 -0.70
CA GLN A 98 -0.98 -0.20 -1.64
C GLN A 98 -0.32 1.19 -1.81
N TYR A 99 -0.21 1.65 -3.06
CA TYR A 99 0.47 2.90 -3.38
C TYR A 99 -0.01 4.08 -2.52
N GLU A 100 -1.33 4.24 -2.35
CA GLU A 100 -1.89 5.37 -1.63
C GLU A 100 -1.40 5.46 -0.18
N ILE A 101 -1.33 4.34 0.56
CA ILE A 101 -0.83 4.36 1.95
C ILE A 101 0.69 4.54 2.00
N ARG A 102 1.41 4.08 0.98
CA ARG A 102 2.87 4.28 0.87
C ARG A 102 3.22 5.76 0.73
N VAL A 103 2.48 6.54 -0.06
CA VAL A 103 2.70 8.00 -0.17
C VAL A 103 2.60 8.68 1.21
N TYR A 104 1.64 8.28 2.05
CA TYR A 104 1.56 8.78 3.42
C TYR A 104 2.73 8.30 4.28
N ALA A 105 3.09 7.02 4.20
CA ALA A 105 4.21 6.46 4.93
C ALA A 105 5.53 7.18 4.60
N ASP A 106 5.81 7.42 3.31
CA ASP A 106 7.00 8.11 2.84
C ASP A 106 7.07 9.56 3.35
N ALA A 107 5.93 10.26 3.38
CA ALA A 107 5.85 11.60 3.96
C ALA A 107 6.12 11.59 5.47
N ILE A 108 5.58 10.60 6.19
CA ILE A 108 5.82 10.45 7.63
C ILE A 108 7.27 10.06 7.91
N CYS A 109 7.88 9.19 7.10
CA CYS A 109 9.30 8.83 7.18
C CYS A 109 10.20 10.07 7.17
N LYS A 110 9.93 11.03 6.28
CA LYS A 110 10.68 12.30 6.23
C LYS A 110 10.57 13.08 7.54
N VAL A 111 9.35 13.22 8.08
CA VAL A 111 9.13 13.91 9.36
C VAL A 111 9.84 13.20 10.52
N VAL A 112 9.81 11.87 10.55
CA VAL A 112 10.49 11.07 11.59
C VAL A 112 12.01 11.15 11.46
N ALA A 113 12.54 11.16 10.23
CA ALA A 113 13.96 11.35 9.96
C ALA A 113 14.45 12.71 10.48
N ASP A 114 13.67 13.77 10.29
CA ASP A 114 13.99 15.11 10.79
C ASP A 114 13.91 15.19 12.32
N TRP A 115 12.92 14.54 12.95
CA TRP A 115 12.66 14.67 14.39
C TRP A 115 13.52 13.75 15.27
N VAL A 116 13.75 12.51 14.84
CA VAL A 116 14.55 11.49 15.57
C VAL A 116 15.60 10.81 14.68
N PRO A 117 16.57 11.57 14.16
CA PRO A 117 17.48 11.12 13.10
C PRO A 117 18.28 9.86 13.46
N PHE A 118 18.75 9.73 14.70
CA PHE A 118 19.53 8.55 15.12
C PHE A 118 18.69 7.28 15.17
N ALA A 119 17.45 7.38 15.65
CA ALA A 119 16.53 6.23 15.71
C ALA A 119 16.04 5.86 14.30
N TYR A 120 15.74 6.86 13.47
CA TYR A 120 15.34 6.64 12.08
C TYR A 120 16.46 5.99 11.26
N LYS A 121 17.72 6.45 11.41
CA LYS A 121 18.87 5.83 10.74
C LYS A 121 19.03 4.35 11.12
N ALA A 122 18.96 4.02 12.41
CA ALA A 122 19.00 2.62 12.85
C ALA A 122 17.81 1.82 12.30
N PHE A 123 16.62 2.42 12.22
CA PHE A 123 15.47 1.79 11.60
C PHE A 123 15.68 1.51 10.10
N GLU A 124 16.20 2.48 9.35
CA GLU A 124 16.51 2.35 7.93
C GLU A 124 17.53 1.22 7.69
N ASP A 125 18.66 1.26 8.41
CA ASP A 125 19.76 0.29 8.26
C ASP A 125 19.32 -1.15 8.58
N TYR A 126 18.57 -1.36 9.66
CA TYR A 126 18.29 -2.72 10.16
C TYR A 126 16.89 -3.25 9.81
N ARG A 127 15.94 -2.39 9.44
CA ARG A 127 14.53 -2.82 9.21
C ARG A 127 14.01 -2.53 7.82
N MET A 128 14.47 -1.47 7.15
CA MET A 128 14.06 -1.17 5.78
C MET A 128 15.01 -1.81 4.76
N GLY A 129 16.32 -1.77 5.00
CA GLY A 129 17.33 -2.42 4.16
C GLY A 129 17.69 -3.86 4.56
N GLY A 130 17.16 -4.35 5.68
CA GLY A 130 17.47 -5.68 6.21
C GLY A 130 16.41 -6.73 5.87
N ALA A 131 16.84 -7.96 5.58
CA ALA A 131 15.94 -9.10 5.43
C ALA A 131 16.13 -10.11 6.58
N THR A 132 15.03 -10.71 7.02
CA THR A 132 15.07 -11.81 8.00
C THR A 132 15.08 -13.13 7.26
N MET A 133 16.07 -13.96 7.53
CA MET A 133 16.19 -15.29 6.92
C MET A 133 15.83 -16.37 7.94
N SER A 134 15.08 -17.40 7.51
CA SER A 134 14.88 -18.60 8.32
C SER A 134 16.21 -19.34 8.54
N ALA A 135 16.25 -20.25 9.53
CA ALA A 135 17.44 -21.07 9.75
C ALA A 135 17.84 -21.88 8.50
N THR A 136 16.84 -22.40 7.77
CA THR A 136 17.02 -23.12 6.50
C THR A 136 17.57 -22.20 5.40
N ALA A 137 17.07 -20.97 5.30
CA ALA A 137 17.57 -19.98 4.35
C ALA A 137 19.01 -19.60 4.62
N LEU A 138 19.35 -19.39 5.89
CA LEU A 138 20.72 -19.09 6.30
C LEU A 138 21.68 -20.25 6.00
N ASP A 139 21.24 -21.50 6.16
CA ASP A 139 22.03 -22.68 5.77
C ASP A 139 22.27 -22.73 4.25
N CYS A 140 21.22 -22.48 3.46
CA CYS A 140 21.33 -22.41 2.00
C CYS A 140 22.36 -21.35 1.56
N VAL A 141 22.32 -20.15 2.15
CA VAL A 141 23.34 -19.11 1.87
C VAL A 141 24.74 -19.59 2.21
N ARG A 142 24.93 -20.23 3.38
CA ARG A 142 26.25 -20.75 3.78
C ARG A 142 26.79 -21.80 2.81
N ARG A 143 25.91 -22.66 2.27
CA ARG A 143 26.27 -23.67 1.26
C ARG A 143 26.59 -23.03 -0.08
N MET A 144 25.79 -22.07 -0.54
CA MET A 144 26.05 -21.29 -1.75
C MET A 144 27.40 -20.55 -1.68
N LEU A 145 27.72 -19.93 -0.54
CA LEU A 145 29.00 -19.23 -0.33
C LEU A 145 30.21 -20.17 -0.36
N LYS A 146 30.02 -21.47 -0.10
CA LYS A 146 31.06 -22.50 -0.25
C LYS A 146 31.17 -23.04 -1.69
N GLY A 147 30.37 -22.53 -2.61
CA GLY A 147 30.34 -22.95 -4.01
C GLY A 147 29.42 -24.14 -4.29
N GLU A 148 28.57 -24.54 -3.34
CA GLU A 148 27.58 -25.60 -3.57
C GLU A 148 26.42 -25.09 -4.43
N ALA A 149 25.99 -25.88 -5.42
CA ALA A 149 24.75 -25.64 -6.14
C ALA A 149 23.56 -26.03 -5.25
N VAL A 150 22.84 -25.02 -4.74
CA VAL A 150 21.59 -25.22 -3.98
C VAL A 150 20.41 -24.96 -4.89
N THR A 151 19.49 -25.92 -4.97
CA THR A 151 18.25 -25.87 -5.75
C THR A 151 17.04 -25.90 -4.82
N GLN A 152 15.85 -25.61 -5.35
CA GLN A 152 14.61 -25.69 -4.59
C GLN A 152 14.43 -27.07 -3.94
N GLU A 153 14.75 -28.15 -4.65
CA GLU A 153 14.61 -29.53 -4.18
C GLU A 153 15.62 -29.88 -3.06
N THR A 154 16.78 -29.23 -3.06
CA THR A 154 17.89 -29.50 -2.11
C THR A 154 17.99 -28.48 -0.98
N SER A 155 17.11 -27.48 -0.99
CA SER A 155 17.02 -26.40 0.01
C SER A 155 16.26 -26.81 1.27
N GLY A 156 15.35 -27.79 1.18
CA GLY A 156 14.40 -28.11 2.25
C GLY A 156 13.26 -27.09 2.41
N MET A 157 13.13 -26.13 1.50
CA MET A 157 12.05 -25.13 1.48
C MET A 157 10.89 -25.58 0.57
N SER A 158 9.67 -25.16 0.91
CA SER A 158 8.55 -25.20 -0.02
C SER A 158 8.81 -24.31 -1.25
N LYS A 159 8.03 -24.49 -2.32
CA LYS A 159 8.15 -23.66 -3.54
C LYS A 159 7.92 -22.17 -3.26
N GLY A 160 7.07 -21.84 -2.30
CA GLY A 160 6.78 -20.45 -1.90
C GLY A 160 7.96 -19.84 -1.16
N GLU A 161 8.42 -20.51 -0.10
CA GLU A 161 9.57 -20.08 0.70
C GLU A 161 10.85 -19.96 -0.14
N TRP A 162 11.08 -20.88 -1.08
CA TRP A 162 12.24 -20.79 -1.98
C TRP A 162 12.18 -19.56 -2.88
N ARG A 163 10.99 -19.19 -3.36
CA ARG A 163 10.80 -17.98 -4.17
C ARG A 163 11.10 -16.73 -3.34
N GLU A 164 10.51 -16.61 -2.15
CA GLU A 164 10.76 -15.49 -1.24
C GLU A 164 12.23 -15.39 -0.83
N PHE A 165 12.89 -16.53 -0.63
CA PHE A 165 14.32 -16.61 -0.35
C PHE A 165 15.17 -16.08 -1.51
N MET A 166 14.90 -16.50 -2.73
CA MET A 166 15.62 -16.01 -3.91
C MET A 166 15.34 -14.52 -4.15
N ASP A 167 14.08 -14.08 -4.03
CA ASP A 167 13.71 -12.67 -4.16
C ASP A 167 14.43 -11.79 -3.12
N THR A 168 14.73 -12.34 -1.92
CA THR A 168 15.52 -11.67 -0.89
C THR A 168 17.00 -11.49 -1.27
N LEU A 169 17.55 -12.42 -2.03
CA LEU A 169 18.96 -12.38 -2.44
C LEU A 169 19.21 -11.51 -3.68
N GLY A 170 18.17 -11.17 -4.43
CA GLY A 170 18.23 -10.47 -5.72
C GLY A 170 18.49 -11.39 -6.90
#